data_AF-A0AAV5GF96-F1
#
_entry.id   AF-A0AAV5GF96-F1
#
_cell.length_a   1.000
_cell.length_b   1.000
_cell.length_c   1.000
_cell.angle_alpha   90.00
_cell.angle_beta   90.00
_cell.angle_gamma   90.00
#
_symmetry.space_group_name_H-M   'P 1'
#
loop_
_entity.id
_entity.type
_entity.pdbx_description
1 polymer ?
#
loop_
_entity_poly.entity_id
_entity_poly.type
_entity_poly.pdbx_seq_one_letter_code
_entity_poly.pdbx_strand_id
1 'polypeptide(L)'
;MHLPSLLPLALLSTAATGILANAAPPNPHQLYALQSSAESEAAPTHAHASHGRGHRGVRERRSQHEQLAKRHQVVQAKHAAPGARAMRMERRTPGGAMGGRKEDLREKRGVIDSSATPDDPESDLEARAAEQYAFDGGSGKSDDAASSKSSGTASAKAASSSASSSSSDDDVTSSASKSSSSDVSGAWKGVSSYYIHTLPDSDRHAVLDAIAGGGFKVVRIFIASVYSGNKGSANKACNDVEPQTVGEYDDSVLEMIDQLMVDCKQRGLKLLIALSDRYSLGFWATDSYAVQLNIVPKGSSGAQKVANAASFYTNAWSIQMFEKRLAHIMSHKNSLMGNQPWSELDSVIYAVEPQNEPQGHMAMASSTWACDRAKYLKGLIKSNIKVSTGGGITTTDSLGGWATGCSAFDVISVHDYGTSAATTANALAAAKANNPGKEVIMGEWGAAGVNKAAIISQFVAAFKEKGVSWMHWQITNPGAKEKDFEVWTDEPAWKALTGQESYQPVAVTSKAASPAATSKAAAPAVSSASKQWSQATSSFASQASKASSYAQEGASKAASVVKSAADKATSAASQAATAAASAKAADPYGTLAGQSSSGSDKEKDE
;
A
#
# COMPACT_ATOMS: atom_id res chain seq x y z
N MET A 1 3.17 -62.11 -43.65
CA MET A 1 2.65 -60.73 -43.75
C MET A 1 1.89 -60.46 -42.46
N HIS A 2 2.54 -59.79 -41.51
CA HIS A 2 2.16 -59.81 -40.10
C HIS A 2 1.82 -58.43 -39.54
N LEU A 3 0.97 -58.49 -38.52
CA LEU A 3 0.32 -57.45 -37.72
C LEU A 3 1.23 -56.35 -37.16
N PRO A 4 0.66 -55.20 -36.73
CA PRO A 4 1.40 -54.13 -36.06
C PRO A 4 1.57 -54.41 -34.57
N SER A 5 2.78 -54.18 -34.07
CA SER A 5 3.16 -54.29 -32.65
C SER A 5 2.96 -52.97 -31.91
N LEU A 6 2.12 -53.02 -30.87
CA LEU A 6 2.04 -52.05 -29.77
C LEU A 6 3.16 -52.33 -28.74
N LEU A 7 3.88 -51.28 -28.30
CA LEU A 7 4.71 -51.22 -27.07
C LEU A 7 4.99 -49.73 -26.73
N PRO A 8 5.31 -49.37 -25.48
CA PRO A 8 4.37 -48.65 -24.63
C PRO A 8 4.85 -47.28 -24.12
N LEU A 9 3.87 -46.40 -23.88
CA LEU A 9 3.97 -45.28 -22.94
C LEU A 9 4.22 -45.81 -21.52
N ALA A 10 5.48 -45.99 -21.14
CA ALA A 10 5.85 -46.25 -19.74
C ALA A 10 7.08 -45.44 -19.25
N LEU A 11 7.70 -44.64 -20.13
CA LEU A 11 8.93 -43.88 -19.81
C LEU A 11 8.72 -42.38 -19.59
N LEU A 12 7.49 -41.87 -19.65
CA LEU A 12 7.16 -40.45 -19.38
C LEU A 12 6.53 -40.20 -18.00
N SER A 13 6.32 -41.23 -17.17
CA SER A 13 5.69 -41.07 -15.84
C SER A 13 6.69 -40.78 -14.71
N THR A 14 7.97 -41.16 -14.87
CA THR A 14 8.99 -40.99 -13.82
C THR A 14 9.68 -39.61 -13.83
N ALA A 15 9.57 -38.84 -14.92
CA ALA A 15 10.11 -37.48 -14.99
C ALA A 15 9.16 -36.43 -14.37
N ALA A 16 7.85 -36.70 -14.31
CA ALA A 16 6.85 -35.77 -13.76
C ALA A 16 6.72 -35.87 -12.23
N THR A 17 7.07 -37.01 -11.63
CA THR A 17 7.00 -37.21 -10.17
C THR A 17 8.18 -36.59 -9.41
N GLY A 18 9.32 -36.36 -10.08
CA GLY A 18 10.48 -35.68 -9.48
C GLY A 18 10.37 -34.15 -9.43
N ILE A 19 9.57 -33.54 -10.31
CA ILE A 19 9.44 -32.08 -10.42
C ILE A 19 8.42 -31.52 -9.41
N LEU A 20 7.44 -32.32 -8.98
CA LEU A 20 6.42 -31.90 -8.01
C LEU A 20 6.82 -32.09 -6.54
N ALA A 21 7.88 -32.86 -6.25
CA ALA A 21 8.38 -33.04 -4.87
C ALA A 21 9.21 -31.84 -4.35
N ASN A 22 9.55 -30.88 -5.22
CA ASN A 22 10.30 -29.65 -4.89
C ASN A 22 9.52 -28.35 -5.18
N ALA A 23 8.24 -28.45 -5.53
CA ALA A 23 7.41 -27.25 -5.67
C ALA A 23 7.08 -26.72 -4.26
N ALA A 24 7.45 -25.48 -3.99
CA ALA A 24 7.06 -24.80 -2.76
C ALA A 24 5.52 -24.83 -2.62
N PRO A 25 4.98 -25.03 -1.42
CA PRO A 25 3.53 -24.98 -1.22
C PRO A 25 2.97 -23.65 -1.73
N PRO A 26 1.77 -23.63 -2.34
CA PRO A 26 1.15 -22.41 -2.80
C PRO A 26 1.03 -21.43 -1.64
N ASN A 27 1.46 -20.18 -1.86
CA ASN A 27 1.40 -19.18 -0.80
C ASN A 27 -0.08 -18.88 -0.42
N PRO A 28 -0.35 -18.40 0.81
CA PRO A 28 -1.72 -18.11 1.25
C PRO A 28 -2.49 -17.15 0.34
N HIS A 29 -1.78 -16.27 -0.39
CA HIS A 29 -2.38 -15.35 -1.37
C HIS A 29 -2.91 -16.05 -2.63
N GLN A 30 -2.27 -17.12 -3.10
CA GLN A 30 -2.78 -17.95 -4.20
C GLN A 30 -4.03 -18.72 -3.75
N LEU A 31 -4.06 -19.19 -2.50
CA LEU A 31 -5.24 -19.84 -1.93
C LEU A 31 -6.41 -18.85 -1.76
N TYR A 32 -6.13 -17.63 -1.31
CA TYR A 32 -7.11 -16.56 -1.22
C TYR A 32 -7.66 -16.15 -2.59
N ALA A 33 -6.79 -15.98 -3.59
CA ALA A 33 -7.21 -15.65 -4.97
C ALA A 33 -8.06 -16.76 -5.61
N LEU A 34 -7.74 -18.04 -5.34
CA LEU A 34 -8.54 -19.18 -5.77
C LEU A 34 -9.91 -19.23 -5.06
N GLN A 35 -9.94 -18.92 -3.76
CA GLN A 35 -11.18 -18.88 -2.98
C GLN A 35 -12.10 -17.73 -3.42
N SER A 36 -11.56 -16.51 -3.61
CA SER A 36 -12.33 -15.37 -4.11
C SER A 36 -12.83 -15.57 -5.55
N SER A 37 -12.06 -16.26 -6.39
CA SER A 37 -12.50 -16.62 -7.75
C SER A 37 -13.68 -17.61 -7.70
N ALA A 38 -13.62 -18.62 -6.81
CA ALA A 38 -14.70 -19.59 -6.62
C ALA A 38 -15.98 -18.96 -6.03
N GLU A 39 -15.85 -17.97 -5.14
CA GLU A 39 -16.97 -17.23 -4.58
C GLU A 39 -17.64 -16.30 -5.62
N SER A 40 -16.86 -15.74 -6.56
CA SER A 40 -17.38 -14.90 -7.65
C SER A 40 -18.18 -15.68 -8.70
N GLU A 41 -17.85 -16.95 -8.92
CA GLU A 41 -18.62 -17.84 -9.81
C GLU A 41 -19.89 -18.41 -9.15
N ALA A 42 -19.97 -18.37 -7.81
CA ALA A 42 -21.09 -18.92 -7.05
C ALA A 42 -22.23 -17.90 -6.77
N ALA A 43 -22.08 -16.63 -7.14
CA ALA A 43 -23.11 -15.61 -6.93
C ALA A 43 -24.30 -15.79 -7.90
N PRO A 44 -25.55 -15.97 -7.41
CA PRO A 44 -26.70 -16.17 -8.28
C PRO A 44 -27.07 -14.88 -9.02
N THR A 45 -27.14 -14.95 -10.35
CA THR A 45 -27.69 -13.89 -11.19
C THR A 45 -29.19 -13.71 -10.90
N HIS A 46 -29.55 -12.65 -10.17
CA HIS A 46 -30.95 -12.22 -10.06
C HIS A 46 -31.40 -11.60 -11.38
N ALA A 47 -32.06 -12.40 -12.22
CA ALA A 47 -32.79 -11.93 -13.38
C ALA A 47 -34.10 -11.25 -12.93
N HIS A 48 -34.21 -9.94 -13.13
CA HIS A 48 -35.46 -9.21 -13.00
C HIS A 48 -36.40 -9.57 -14.16
N ALA A 49 -37.38 -10.43 -13.90
CA ALA A 49 -38.52 -10.66 -14.78
C ALA A 49 -39.54 -9.52 -14.60
N SER A 50 -39.64 -8.60 -15.55
CA SER A 50 -40.72 -7.61 -15.58
C SER A 50 -42.01 -8.25 -16.08
N HIS A 51 -43.03 -8.30 -15.22
CA HIS A 51 -44.38 -8.71 -15.56
C HIS A 51 -45.02 -7.78 -16.60
N GLY A 52 -45.53 -8.38 -17.67
CA GLY A 52 -46.45 -7.73 -18.59
C GLY A 52 -47.83 -7.57 -17.94
N ARG A 53 -48.38 -6.35 -18.04
CA ARG A 53 -49.81 -6.10 -17.87
C ARG A 53 -50.30 -5.38 -19.11
N GLY A 54 -51.20 -6.03 -19.83
CA GLY A 54 -51.85 -5.50 -21.02
C GLY A 54 -52.84 -4.40 -20.69
N HIS A 55 -52.91 -3.41 -21.58
CA HIS A 55 -54.12 -2.62 -21.79
C HIS A 55 -54.36 -2.47 -23.29
N ARG A 56 -55.50 -2.98 -23.72
CA ARG A 56 -56.14 -2.70 -25.02
C ARG A 56 -56.81 -1.33 -24.95
N GLY A 57 -56.67 -0.57 -26.03
CA GLY A 57 -57.83 0.12 -26.63
C GLY A 57 -57.66 1.60 -26.97
N VAL A 58 -57.91 1.91 -28.25
CA VAL A 58 -58.42 3.18 -28.85
C VAL A 58 -57.32 4.23 -29.13
N ARG A 59 -56.77 4.34 -30.35
CA ARG A 59 -57.31 4.92 -31.61
C ARG A 59 -57.43 6.46 -31.57
N GLU A 60 -56.42 7.18 -32.08
CA GLU A 60 -56.63 8.23 -33.09
C GLU A 60 -55.32 8.78 -33.71
N ARG A 61 -55.45 9.22 -34.95
CA ARG A 61 -54.42 9.69 -35.88
C ARG A 61 -53.97 11.13 -35.53
N ARG A 62 -52.67 11.45 -35.69
CA ARG A 62 -52.18 12.47 -36.63
C ARG A 62 -50.66 12.62 -36.58
N SER A 63 -50.09 12.72 -37.78
CA SER A 63 -48.76 13.20 -38.11
C SER A 63 -48.45 14.57 -37.51
N GLN A 64 -47.19 14.82 -37.15
CA GLN A 64 -46.37 15.83 -37.84
C GLN A 64 -44.90 15.80 -37.40
N HIS A 65 -44.08 15.98 -38.42
CA HIS A 65 -42.65 16.18 -38.45
C HIS A 65 -42.31 17.57 -37.89
N GLU A 66 -41.07 17.74 -37.40
CA GLU A 66 -40.30 18.99 -37.43
C GLU A 66 -40.56 20.08 -36.36
N GLN A 67 -39.58 20.32 -35.47
CA GLN A 67 -38.75 21.54 -35.39
C GLN A 67 -38.13 21.85 -34.00
N LEU A 68 -36.79 21.98 -34.02
CA LEU A 68 -35.93 23.01 -33.39
C LEU A 68 -35.98 23.35 -31.88
N ALA A 69 -34.85 23.02 -31.23
CA ALA A 69 -33.86 23.92 -30.62
C ALA A 69 -34.26 25.23 -29.90
N LYS A 70 -33.56 25.42 -28.75
CA LYS A 70 -33.30 26.63 -27.94
C LYS A 70 -34.40 27.04 -26.94
N ARG A 71 -34.03 27.10 -25.65
CA ARG A 71 -33.64 28.38 -25.03
C ARG A 71 -33.09 28.24 -23.61
N HIS A 72 -31.96 28.93 -23.41
CA HIS A 72 -31.43 29.45 -22.16
C HIS A 72 -32.24 30.68 -21.70
N GLN A 73 -32.24 30.88 -20.37
CA GLN A 73 -32.36 32.13 -19.58
C GLN A 73 -33.66 32.95 -19.61
N VAL A 74 -34.23 33.24 -18.43
CA VAL A 74 -34.04 34.48 -17.62
C VAL A 74 -35.19 34.59 -16.60
N VAL A 75 -34.86 34.70 -15.31
CA VAL A 75 -35.51 35.66 -14.39
C VAL A 75 -34.43 36.29 -13.52
N GLN A 76 -34.10 37.57 -13.80
CA GLN A 76 -33.58 38.56 -12.83
C GLN A 76 -34.79 39.09 -12.02
N ALA A 77 -34.75 39.81 -10.90
CA ALA A 77 -33.84 40.74 -10.22
C ALA A 77 -34.40 40.88 -8.77
N LYS A 78 -33.79 41.46 -7.72
CA LYS A 78 -33.17 42.79 -7.49
C LYS A 78 -32.42 42.68 -6.13
N HIS A 79 -31.27 43.32 -5.88
CA HIS A 79 -31.13 44.74 -5.58
C HIS A 79 -29.68 45.24 -5.77
N ALA A 80 -29.56 46.49 -6.25
CA ALA A 80 -28.36 47.31 -6.41
C ALA A 80 -27.75 47.71 -5.03
N ALA A 81 -26.44 47.61 -4.77
CA ALA A 81 -25.29 48.51 -5.12
C ALA A 81 -25.27 49.85 -4.34
N PRO A 82 -24.14 50.60 -4.23
CA PRO A 82 -22.70 50.23 -4.17
C PRO A 82 -21.90 51.06 -3.10
N GLY A 83 -20.61 50.76 -2.90
CA GLY A 83 -19.71 51.72 -2.25
C GLY A 83 -18.30 51.20 -1.96
N ALA A 84 -17.33 51.58 -2.80
CA ALA A 84 -15.90 51.39 -2.57
C ALA A 84 -15.31 52.53 -1.72
N ARG A 85 -14.37 52.25 -0.81
CA ARG A 85 -13.26 53.15 -0.49
C ARG A 85 -12.12 52.45 0.28
N ALA A 86 -10.91 52.83 -0.08
CA ALA A 86 -9.64 52.32 0.40
C ALA A 86 -9.11 53.04 1.67
N MET A 87 -8.03 52.46 2.22
CA MET A 87 -7.00 53.01 3.13
C MET A 87 -7.37 53.11 4.63
N ARG A 88 -6.60 52.41 5.49
CA ARG A 88 -5.39 52.95 6.17
C ARG A 88 -5.09 52.14 7.45
N MET A 89 -3.83 51.73 7.61
CA MET A 89 -3.27 51.22 8.87
C MET A 89 -3.27 52.31 9.96
N GLU A 90 -3.56 51.95 11.21
CA GLU A 90 -2.81 52.47 12.35
C GLU A 90 -2.90 51.56 13.59
N ARG A 91 -1.74 51.33 14.20
CA ARG A 91 -1.52 50.69 15.51
C ARG A 91 -2.10 51.54 16.63
N ARG A 92 -2.66 50.90 17.67
CA ARG A 92 -2.43 51.23 19.10
C ARG A 92 -3.11 50.23 20.05
N THR A 93 -2.31 49.56 20.86
CA THR A 93 -2.63 49.07 22.22
C THR A 93 -2.20 50.15 23.25
N PRO A 94 -2.41 50.00 24.58
CA PRO A 94 -3.34 49.16 25.36
C PRO A 94 -4.06 49.91 26.51
N GLY A 95 -4.99 49.24 27.19
CA GLY A 95 -5.28 49.49 28.61
C GLY A 95 -6.75 49.68 28.98
N GLY A 96 -7.18 49.04 30.07
CA GLY A 96 -8.38 49.43 30.80
C GLY A 96 -9.24 48.27 31.30
N ALA A 97 -8.96 47.83 32.52
CA ALA A 97 -9.80 46.94 33.30
C ALA A 97 -11.10 47.61 33.77
N MET A 98 -12.18 46.84 33.88
CA MET A 98 -13.13 46.75 35.01
C MET A 98 -14.56 46.46 34.56
N GLY A 99 -15.25 45.66 35.39
CA GLY A 99 -16.67 45.84 35.65
C GLY A 99 -17.56 44.76 35.05
N GLY A 100 -17.92 43.78 35.89
CA GLY A 100 -18.79 42.69 35.52
C GLY A 100 -20.25 43.09 35.34
N ARG A 101 -21.01 42.17 34.72
CA ARG A 101 -22.44 42.00 34.98
C ARG A 101 -22.82 40.55 34.69
N LYS A 102 -23.40 39.93 35.71
CA LYS A 102 -24.17 38.69 35.63
C LYS A 102 -25.34 38.91 34.69
N GLU A 103 -25.59 37.97 33.80
CA GLU A 103 -26.93 37.69 33.32
C GLU A 103 -27.03 36.20 32.96
N ASP A 104 -27.92 35.54 33.70
CA ASP A 104 -28.36 34.17 33.53
C ASP A 104 -29.12 34.01 32.22
N LEU A 105 -28.65 33.14 31.33
CA LEU A 105 -29.52 32.50 30.34
C LEU A 105 -29.25 31.01 30.29
N ARG A 106 -30.19 30.32 30.95
CA ARG A 106 -30.48 28.90 30.93
C ARG A 106 -30.98 28.52 29.55
N GLU A 107 -30.22 27.74 28.80
CA GLU A 107 -30.75 27.01 27.65
C GLU A 107 -30.20 25.58 27.54
N LYS A 108 -31.13 24.69 27.22
CA LYS A 108 -31.06 23.23 27.30
C LYS A 108 -30.05 22.67 26.30
N ARG A 109 -29.08 21.89 26.77
CA ARG A 109 -28.34 20.94 25.92
C ARG A 109 -28.78 19.52 26.26
N GLY A 110 -29.30 18.84 25.24
CA GLY A 110 -29.61 17.42 25.25
C GLY A 110 -28.33 16.61 25.42
N VAL A 111 -28.44 15.61 26.28
CA VAL A 111 -27.47 14.55 26.49
C VAL A 111 -27.47 13.65 25.26
N ILE A 112 -26.35 13.59 24.54
CA ILE A 112 -26.06 12.48 23.62
C ILE A 112 -24.90 11.71 24.27
N ASP A 113 -25.25 10.53 24.77
CA ASP A 113 -24.34 9.51 25.28
C ASP A 113 -23.43 9.05 24.13
N SER A 114 -22.12 9.22 24.32
CA SER A 114 -21.07 8.80 23.37
C SER A 114 -20.14 7.86 24.12
N SER A 115 -20.61 6.65 24.37
CA SER A 115 -19.82 5.55 24.93
C SER A 115 -19.82 4.37 23.96
N ALA A 116 -19.20 4.58 22.80
CA ALA A 116 -18.73 3.50 21.95
C ALA A 116 -17.25 3.76 21.67
N THR A 117 -16.39 3.01 22.34
CA THR A 117 -14.98 2.86 21.97
C THR A 117 -14.93 2.23 20.58
N PRO A 118 -14.22 2.81 19.59
CA PRO A 118 -14.03 2.15 18.31
C PRO A 118 -13.14 0.92 18.50
N ASP A 119 -13.60 -0.22 17.99
CA ASP A 119 -12.76 -1.41 17.80
C ASP A 119 -11.58 -1.06 16.91
N ASP A 120 -10.38 -1.45 17.33
CA ASP A 120 -9.10 -1.14 16.68
C ASP A 120 -8.97 -1.88 15.33
N PRO A 121 -8.95 -1.18 14.18
CA PRO A 121 -8.97 -1.81 12.85
C PRO A 121 -7.62 -2.43 12.43
N GLU A 122 -6.59 -2.42 13.26
CA GLU A 122 -5.19 -2.79 12.92
C GLU A 122 -4.85 -4.30 12.93
N SER A 123 -5.78 -5.19 13.32
CA SER A 123 -5.49 -6.63 13.57
C SER A 123 -4.99 -7.48 12.38
N ASP A 124 -5.11 -7.01 11.14
CA ASP A 124 -4.76 -7.83 9.96
C ASP A 124 -3.29 -7.71 9.54
N LEU A 125 -2.60 -6.63 9.90
CA LEU A 125 -1.13 -6.58 9.78
C LEU A 125 -0.48 -7.51 10.82
N GLU A 126 -1.07 -7.56 12.03
CA GLU A 126 -0.68 -8.51 13.08
C GLU A 126 -0.90 -9.98 12.66
N ALA A 127 -1.99 -10.27 11.93
CA ALA A 127 -2.25 -11.61 11.41
C ALA A 127 -1.13 -12.11 10.46
N ARG A 128 -0.50 -11.22 9.68
CA ARG A 128 0.66 -11.56 8.83
C ARG A 128 1.94 -11.82 9.63
N ALA A 129 2.15 -11.09 10.73
CA ALA A 129 3.29 -11.31 11.61
C ALA A 129 3.20 -12.65 12.37
N ALA A 130 1.99 -13.08 12.73
CA ALA A 130 1.77 -14.36 13.42
C ALA A 130 2.01 -15.59 12.52
N GLU A 131 1.77 -15.48 11.20
CA GLU A 131 1.97 -16.58 10.25
C GLU A 131 3.43 -16.71 9.74
N GLN A 132 4.25 -15.67 9.91
CA GLN A 132 5.59 -15.61 9.31
C GLN A 132 6.53 -16.72 9.79
N TYR A 133 6.32 -17.31 10.98
CA TYR A 133 7.06 -18.50 11.47
C TYR A 133 6.23 -19.29 12.50
N ALA A 134 5.26 -20.08 12.06
CA ALA A 134 4.56 -21.00 12.96
C ALA A 134 5.51 -22.14 13.39
N PHE A 135 6.12 -22.00 14.57
CA PHE A 135 6.65 -23.11 15.36
C PHE A 135 5.59 -23.50 16.39
N ASP A 136 5.09 -24.72 16.32
CA ASP A 136 4.00 -25.24 17.15
C ASP A 136 4.41 -25.28 18.63
N GLY A 137 3.77 -24.43 19.45
CA GLY A 137 3.97 -24.32 20.88
C GLY A 137 2.65 -24.10 21.58
N GLY A 138 1.94 -25.19 21.88
CA GLY A 138 0.62 -25.17 22.51
C GLY A 138 0.57 -24.41 23.84
N SER A 139 -0.45 -23.56 23.98
CA SER A 139 -0.75 -22.76 25.17
C SER A 139 -1.32 -23.63 26.30
N GLY A 140 -0.59 -23.72 27.41
CA GLY A 140 -1.11 -24.19 28.70
C GLY A 140 -1.65 -23.00 29.50
N LYS A 141 -2.95 -23.01 29.79
CA LYS A 141 -3.59 -22.14 30.79
C LYS A 141 -3.07 -22.49 32.19
N SER A 142 -2.72 -21.48 32.98
CA SER A 142 -2.79 -21.57 34.43
C SER A 142 -3.38 -20.27 34.97
N ASP A 143 -4.55 -20.42 35.57
CA ASP A 143 -5.16 -19.45 36.47
C ASP A 143 -4.27 -19.32 37.71
N ASP A 144 -4.07 -18.10 38.22
CA ASP A 144 -4.17 -17.84 39.66
C ASP A 144 -4.20 -16.34 39.96
N ALA A 145 -5.25 -15.98 40.69
CA ALA A 145 -5.52 -14.66 41.24
C ALA A 145 -4.91 -14.53 42.63
N ALA A 146 -4.23 -13.41 42.91
CA ALA A 146 -4.12 -12.92 44.28
C ALA A 146 -3.84 -11.41 44.31
N SER A 147 -4.87 -10.67 44.67
CA SER A 147 -4.84 -9.28 45.13
C SER A 147 -4.00 -9.15 46.41
N SER A 148 -3.11 -8.14 46.47
CA SER A 148 -2.89 -7.42 47.72
C SER A 148 -2.51 -5.97 47.47
N LYS A 149 -3.27 -5.08 48.11
CA LYS A 149 -3.04 -3.65 48.24
C LYS A 149 -1.98 -3.42 49.31
N SER A 150 -1.01 -2.53 49.06
CA SER A 150 -0.40 -1.77 50.16
C SER A 150 0.01 -0.37 49.67
N SER A 151 -0.70 0.60 50.22
CA SER A 151 -0.39 2.03 50.24
C SER A 151 0.89 2.30 51.06
N GLY A 152 1.79 3.12 50.52
CA GLY A 152 2.98 3.60 51.24
C GLY A 152 3.45 4.94 50.69
N THR A 153 2.89 6.02 51.22
CA THR A 153 3.37 7.40 51.13
C THR A 153 4.75 7.56 51.76
N ALA A 154 5.70 8.17 51.04
CA ALA A 154 6.83 8.86 51.66
C ALA A 154 7.32 10.02 50.78
N SER A 155 7.09 11.23 51.29
CA SER A 155 7.64 12.50 50.81
C SER A 155 9.15 12.57 51.03
N ALA A 156 9.90 13.08 50.05
CA ALA A 156 11.28 13.54 50.25
C ALA A 156 11.55 14.83 49.46
N LYS A 157 11.31 15.94 50.17
CA LYS A 157 12.14 17.15 50.29
C LYS A 157 13.18 17.42 49.19
N ALA A 158 12.86 18.36 48.30
CA ALA A 158 13.83 19.04 47.43
C ALA A 158 14.63 20.08 48.23
N ALA A 159 15.95 20.03 48.11
CA ALA A 159 16.87 21.07 48.59
C ALA A 159 17.55 21.71 47.39
N SER A 160 17.32 23.02 47.26
CA SER A 160 17.99 23.94 46.36
C SER A 160 19.46 24.12 46.76
N SER A 161 20.35 24.14 45.79
CA SER A 161 21.57 24.96 45.90
C SER A 161 21.95 25.53 44.55
N SER A 162 21.87 26.86 44.50
CA SER A 162 22.39 27.76 43.49
C SER A 162 23.91 27.88 43.63
N ALA A 163 24.65 27.71 42.53
CA ALA A 163 26.03 28.15 42.44
C ALA A 163 26.28 28.78 41.06
N SER A 164 26.57 30.07 41.11
CA SER A 164 27.01 30.95 40.04
C SER A 164 28.54 30.95 39.94
N SER A 165 29.10 30.80 38.75
CA SER A 165 30.46 31.24 38.38
C SER A 165 30.58 31.14 36.85
N SER A 166 30.58 32.26 36.14
CA SER A 166 31.75 33.08 35.77
C SER A 166 32.22 32.76 34.35
N SER A 167 32.05 33.78 33.51
CA SER A 167 32.51 33.97 32.14
C SER A 167 33.94 33.53 31.87
N SER A 168 34.14 32.84 30.75
CA SER A 168 35.39 32.83 29.99
C SER A 168 35.02 32.80 28.51
N ASP A 169 35.39 33.88 27.83
CA ASP A 169 35.34 34.04 26.39
C ASP A 169 36.35 33.07 25.77
N ASP A 170 35.87 32.11 24.97
CA ASP A 170 36.72 31.31 24.10
C ASP A 170 36.23 31.40 22.65
N ASP A 171 37.21 31.72 21.83
CA ASP A 171 37.24 32.02 20.41
C ASP A 171 36.70 30.86 19.56
N VAL A 172 35.45 30.98 19.09
CA VAL A 172 34.82 29.97 18.22
C VAL A 172 35.32 30.17 16.79
N THR A 173 36.39 29.44 16.48
CA THR A 173 36.83 29.18 15.11
C THR A 173 35.70 28.48 14.36
N SER A 174 35.10 29.19 13.42
CA SER A 174 34.04 28.72 12.53
C SER A 174 34.56 27.57 11.66
N SER A 175 34.45 26.36 12.21
CA SER A 175 34.61 25.11 11.48
C SER A 175 33.43 25.02 10.52
N ALA A 176 33.62 25.51 9.30
CA ALA A 176 32.71 25.29 8.19
C ALA A 176 32.54 23.77 8.04
N SER A 177 31.42 23.26 8.57
CA SER A 177 30.95 21.92 8.33
C SER A 177 30.82 21.78 6.82
N LYS A 178 31.75 21.03 6.21
CA LYS A 178 31.61 20.56 4.84
C LYS A 178 30.25 19.86 4.77
N SER A 179 29.28 20.55 4.20
CA SER A 179 28.03 19.99 3.71
C SER A 179 28.43 18.80 2.84
N SER A 180 28.37 17.60 3.41
CA SER A 180 28.47 16.37 2.65
C SER A 180 27.30 16.42 1.69
N SER A 181 27.60 16.50 0.39
CA SER A 181 26.56 16.39 -0.62
C SER A 181 25.75 15.12 -0.32
N SER A 182 24.43 15.25 -0.23
CA SER A 182 23.46 14.18 -0.05
C SER A 182 23.37 13.29 -1.30
N ASP A 183 24.53 12.86 -1.80
CA ASP A 183 24.64 12.03 -2.98
C ASP A 183 24.16 10.63 -2.63
N VAL A 184 23.00 10.27 -3.19
CA VAL A 184 22.39 8.96 -3.05
C VAL A 184 22.93 8.09 -4.18
N SER A 185 24.23 7.77 -4.10
CA SER A 185 24.93 6.92 -5.07
C SER A 185 25.27 5.56 -4.46
N GLY A 186 25.29 4.53 -5.31
CA GLY A 186 25.50 3.14 -4.87
C GLY A 186 24.33 2.57 -4.06
N ALA A 187 24.62 1.53 -3.27
CA ALA A 187 23.63 0.94 -2.38
C ALA A 187 23.51 1.78 -1.10
N TRP A 188 22.28 2.13 -0.72
CA TRP A 188 21.97 2.99 0.41
C TRP A 188 20.83 2.39 1.24
N LYS A 189 20.67 2.86 2.49
CA LYS A 189 19.53 2.47 3.34
C LYS A 189 18.64 3.67 3.63
N GLY A 190 17.34 3.42 3.67
CA GLY A 190 16.30 4.36 4.04
C GLY A 190 15.31 3.72 5.00
N VAL A 191 14.24 4.45 5.30
CA VAL A 191 13.15 4.00 6.16
C VAL A 191 11.84 4.61 5.69
N SER A 192 10.73 3.96 6.01
CA SER A 192 9.42 4.57 5.97
C SER A 192 9.10 5.20 7.33
N SER A 193 8.41 6.34 7.31
CA SER A 193 7.74 6.94 8.45
C SER A 193 6.60 7.78 7.89
N TYR A 194 5.50 7.11 7.53
CA TYR A 194 4.63 7.62 6.47
C TYR A 194 3.97 8.96 6.78
N TYR A 195 3.82 9.27 8.08
CA TYR A 195 3.14 10.45 8.61
C TYR A 195 4.07 11.41 9.36
N ILE A 196 5.40 11.27 9.24
CA ILE A 196 6.38 12.03 10.03
C ILE A 196 6.23 13.56 9.94
N HIS A 197 5.67 14.08 8.84
CA HIS A 197 5.36 15.50 8.65
C HIS A 197 4.30 16.03 9.64
N THR A 198 3.49 15.15 10.24
CA THR A 198 2.43 15.50 11.20
C THR A 198 2.89 15.51 12.66
N LEU A 199 4.13 15.10 12.93
CA LEU A 199 4.71 15.12 14.27
C LEU A 199 5.01 16.55 14.73
N PRO A 200 4.88 16.86 16.04
CA PRO A 200 5.42 18.08 16.62
C PRO A 200 6.91 18.23 16.29
N ASP A 201 7.40 19.46 16.17
CA ASP A 201 8.78 19.73 15.73
C ASP A 201 9.84 18.98 16.55
N SER A 202 9.69 18.95 17.88
CA SER A 202 10.60 18.22 18.77
C SER A 202 10.72 16.73 18.40
N ASP A 203 9.58 16.10 18.14
CA ASP A 203 9.49 14.66 17.90
C ASP A 203 9.94 14.36 16.47
N ARG A 204 9.52 15.19 15.51
CA ARG A 204 9.96 15.11 14.12
C ARG A 204 11.48 15.24 14.03
N HIS A 205 12.06 16.21 14.72
CA HIS A 205 13.51 16.40 14.76
C HIS A 205 14.21 15.22 15.42
N ALA A 206 13.72 14.73 16.57
CA ALA A 206 14.30 13.55 17.22
C ALA A 206 14.28 12.30 16.32
N VAL A 207 13.18 12.05 15.61
CA VAL A 207 13.08 10.94 14.64
C VAL A 207 14.06 11.15 13.48
N LEU A 208 14.12 12.34 12.90
CA LEU A 208 15.03 12.63 11.79
C LEU A 208 16.51 12.58 12.21
N ASP A 209 16.84 13.01 13.42
CA ASP A 209 18.20 12.95 13.99
C ASP A 209 18.61 11.49 14.22
N ALA A 210 17.69 10.65 14.73
CA ALA A 210 17.92 9.21 14.84
C ALA A 210 18.14 8.56 13.46
N ILE A 211 17.31 8.89 12.46
CA ILE A 211 17.45 8.41 11.08
C ILE A 211 18.79 8.85 10.49
N ALA A 212 19.15 10.12 10.58
CA ALA A 212 20.42 10.61 10.06
C ALA A 212 21.62 9.98 10.79
N GLY A 213 21.58 9.92 12.12
CA GLY A 213 22.61 9.29 12.96
C GLY A 213 22.75 7.79 12.75
N GLY A 214 21.65 7.11 12.37
CA GLY A 214 21.63 5.72 11.94
C GLY A 214 22.27 5.49 10.56
N GLY A 215 22.64 6.56 9.84
CA GLY A 215 23.27 6.50 8.51
C GLY A 215 22.27 6.27 7.37
N PHE A 216 20.97 6.45 7.62
CA PHE A 216 19.95 6.42 6.58
C PHE A 216 20.03 7.66 5.69
N LYS A 217 19.54 7.55 4.44
CA LYS A 217 19.63 8.59 3.41
C LYS A 217 18.28 9.09 2.90
N VAL A 218 17.28 8.22 2.90
CA VAL A 218 15.96 8.51 2.34
C VAL A 218 14.87 8.15 3.34
N VAL A 219 13.90 9.04 3.52
CA VAL A 219 12.69 8.82 4.32
C VAL A 219 11.49 8.74 3.38
N ARG A 220 10.74 7.65 3.45
CA ARG A 220 9.50 7.45 2.66
C ARG A 220 8.29 7.93 3.45
N ILE A 221 7.49 8.79 2.81
CA ILE A 221 6.28 9.43 3.38
C ILE A 221 5.10 9.32 2.42
N PHE A 222 3.88 9.45 2.94
CA PHE A 222 2.64 9.44 2.14
C PHE A 222 1.94 10.78 2.21
N ILE A 223 1.26 11.16 1.13
CA ILE A 223 0.21 12.18 1.12
C ILE A 223 -1.12 11.46 1.28
N ALA A 224 -1.61 11.43 2.51
CA ALA A 224 -2.86 10.80 2.90
C ALA A 224 -3.37 11.41 4.21
N SER A 225 -4.65 11.18 4.53
CA SER A 225 -5.21 11.53 5.84
C SER A 225 -4.57 10.71 6.96
N VAL A 226 -4.28 11.35 8.09
CA VAL A 226 -3.72 10.71 9.29
C VAL A 226 -4.49 11.20 10.51
N TYR A 227 -4.89 10.28 11.39
CA TYR A 227 -5.54 10.63 12.66
C TYR A 227 -4.50 11.07 13.71
N SER A 228 -4.93 11.83 14.71
CA SER A 228 -4.04 12.18 15.83
C SER A 228 -3.79 10.96 16.72
N GLY A 229 -2.59 10.86 17.30
CA GLY A 229 -2.23 9.71 18.14
C GLY A 229 -1.89 8.44 17.36
N ASN A 230 -1.70 8.54 16.04
CA ASN A 230 -1.40 7.44 15.15
C ASN A 230 -0.17 6.66 15.63
N LYS A 231 -0.31 5.33 15.71
CA LYS A 231 0.71 4.40 16.25
C LYS A 231 1.25 4.82 17.63
N GLY A 232 0.40 5.44 18.47
CA GLY A 232 0.76 5.88 19.82
C GLY A 232 1.69 7.09 19.87
N SER A 233 1.95 7.76 18.74
CA SER A 233 2.81 8.95 18.66
C SER A 233 2.08 10.23 19.07
N ALA A 234 2.81 11.34 19.25
CA ALA A 234 2.22 12.64 19.55
C ALA A 234 1.74 13.41 18.29
N ASN A 235 1.54 12.72 17.16
CA ASN A 235 1.22 13.37 15.90
C ASN A 235 -0.16 14.07 15.94
N LYS A 236 -0.26 15.15 15.17
CA LYS A 236 -1.54 15.84 14.95
C LYS A 236 -2.29 15.18 13.81
N ALA A 237 -3.62 15.29 13.85
CA ALA A 237 -4.43 14.89 12.70
C ALA A 237 -4.08 15.77 11.49
N CYS A 238 -4.07 15.16 10.32
CA CYS A 238 -3.81 15.80 9.04
C CYS A 238 -4.79 15.24 8.02
N ASN A 239 -5.33 16.12 7.18
CA ASN A 239 -6.20 15.73 6.09
C ASN A 239 -5.37 15.30 4.88
N ASP A 240 -5.96 14.48 4.01
CA ASP A 240 -5.50 14.36 2.64
C ASP A 240 -5.63 15.69 1.88
N VAL A 241 -4.89 15.85 0.78
CA VAL A 241 -4.94 17.06 -0.07
C VAL A 241 -6.31 17.27 -0.72
N GLU A 242 -7.14 16.23 -0.88
CA GLU A 242 -8.53 16.34 -1.34
C GLU A 242 -9.47 15.78 -0.27
N PRO A 243 -9.65 16.48 0.86
CA PRO A 243 -10.22 15.90 2.09
C PRO A 243 -11.68 15.46 1.95
N GLN A 244 -12.45 16.10 1.08
CA GLN A 244 -13.89 15.90 0.97
C GLN A 244 -14.34 15.76 -0.50
N THR A 245 -13.84 16.64 -1.37
CA THR A 245 -14.23 16.71 -2.77
C THR A 245 -13.01 16.55 -3.66
N VAL A 246 -13.05 15.57 -4.57
CA VAL A 246 -12.04 15.45 -5.63
C VAL A 246 -12.03 16.72 -6.49
N GLY A 247 -10.85 17.34 -6.60
CA GLY A 247 -10.60 18.61 -7.27
C GLY A 247 -10.67 19.86 -6.38
N GLU A 248 -11.00 19.73 -5.09
CA GLU A 248 -10.90 20.82 -4.11
C GLU A 248 -9.73 20.54 -3.17
N TYR A 249 -8.70 21.39 -3.27
CA TYR A 249 -7.41 21.15 -2.60
C TYR A 249 -7.31 21.85 -1.25
N ASP A 250 -6.82 21.10 -0.25
CA ASP A 250 -6.36 21.57 1.06
C ASP A 250 -4.85 21.35 1.15
N ASP A 251 -4.08 22.42 0.99
CA ASP A 251 -2.61 22.35 0.93
C ASP A 251 -1.95 22.20 2.30
N SER A 252 -2.71 22.11 3.40
CA SER A 252 -2.14 22.00 4.75
C SER A 252 -1.19 20.83 4.92
N VAL A 253 -1.47 19.68 4.29
CA VAL A 253 -0.54 18.53 4.26
C VAL A 253 0.73 18.85 3.47
N LEU A 254 0.62 19.58 2.37
CA LEU A 254 1.77 20.00 1.55
C LEU A 254 2.65 21.00 2.31
N GLU A 255 2.05 21.93 3.05
CA GLU A 255 2.76 22.88 3.92
C GLU A 255 3.50 22.19 5.08
N MET A 256 2.91 21.14 5.67
CA MET A 256 3.61 20.31 6.67
C MET A 256 4.81 19.58 6.05
N ILE A 257 4.64 19.07 4.83
CA ILE A 257 5.74 18.42 4.10
C ILE A 257 6.79 19.44 3.66
N ASP A 258 6.42 20.69 3.35
CA ASP A 258 7.37 21.76 3.05
C ASP A 258 8.35 22.00 4.21
N GLN A 259 7.83 22.03 5.44
CA GLN A 259 8.66 22.12 6.63
C GLN A 259 9.52 20.85 6.83
N LEU A 260 8.96 19.67 6.59
CA LEU A 260 9.72 18.42 6.64
C LEU A 260 10.87 18.41 5.63
N MET A 261 10.69 18.95 4.42
CA MET A 261 11.76 19.09 3.44
C MET A 261 12.91 19.95 3.98
N VAL A 262 12.61 21.07 4.65
CA VAL A 262 13.65 21.90 5.30
C VAL A 262 14.39 21.08 6.36
N ASP A 263 13.66 20.37 7.22
CA ASP A 263 14.23 19.58 8.31
C ASP A 263 15.10 18.42 7.79
N CYS A 264 14.68 17.75 6.71
CA CYS A 264 15.44 16.70 6.03
C CYS A 264 16.71 17.26 5.38
N LYS A 265 16.62 18.39 4.67
CA LYS A 265 17.77 19.02 4.01
C LYS A 265 18.86 19.39 5.02
N GLN A 266 18.49 19.92 6.19
CA GLN A 266 19.43 20.23 7.28
C GLN A 266 20.21 19.01 7.77
N ARG A 267 19.61 17.81 7.65
CA ARG A 267 20.17 16.53 8.11
C ARG A 267 20.78 15.69 6.98
N GLY A 268 20.87 16.25 5.77
CA GLY A 268 21.38 15.52 4.60
C GLY A 268 20.49 14.35 4.17
N LEU A 269 19.21 14.38 4.52
CA LEU A 269 18.20 13.38 4.14
C LEU A 269 17.41 13.85 2.92
N LYS A 270 16.89 12.90 2.15
CA LYS A 270 15.92 13.15 1.08
C LYS A 270 14.60 12.43 1.34
N LEU A 271 13.54 12.86 0.66
CA LEU A 271 12.21 12.26 0.72
C LEU A 271 11.92 11.39 -0.51
N LEU A 272 11.31 10.23 -0.27
CA LEU A 272 10.57 9.48 -1.28
C LEU A 272 9.08 9.62 -0.96
N ILE A 273 8.27 10.13 -1.87
CA ILE A 273 6.90 10.57 -1.56
C ILE A 273 5.89 9.77 -2.36
N ALA A 274 5.02 9.01 -1.69
CA ALA A 274 3.81 8.48 -2.31
C ALA A 274 2.73 9.56 -2.37
N LEU A 275 2.31 9.94 -3.58
CA LEU A 275 1.39 11.06 -3.81
C LEU A 275 -0.09 10.70 -3.55
N SER A 276 -0.34 9.42 -3.27
CA SER A 276 -1.61 8.82 -2.88
C SER A 276 -1.33 7.47 -2.24
N ASP A 277 -2.31 6.92 -1.55
CA ASP A 277 -2.25 5.60 -0.95
C ASP A 277 -3.37 4.69 -1.46
N ARG A 278 -3.01 3.49 -1.95
CA ARG A 278 -3.97 2.47 -2.39
C ARG A 278 -5.02 2.18 -1.34
N TYR A 279 -4.60 2.13 -0.07
CA TYR A 279 -5.45 1.67 1.01
C TYR A 279 -6.45 2.73 1.48
N SER A 280 -6.25 3.99 1.08
CA SER A 280 -7.22 5.06 1.25
C SER A 280 -8.43 4.94 0.32
N LEU A 281 -8.38 4.04 -0.67
CA LEU A 281 -9.52 3.72 -1.54
C LEU A 281 -10.50 2.72 -0.88
N GLY A 282 -10.76 2.87 0.42
CA GLY A 282 -11.76 2.09 1.16
C GLY A 282 -11.24 0.83 1.85
N PHE A 283 -9.94 0.56 1.87
CA PHE A 283 -9.41 -0.62 2.56
C PHE A 283 -9.07 -0.30 4.02
N TRP A 284 -8.02 0.49 4.25
CA TRP A 284 -7.57 0.96 5.58
C TRP A 284 -8.06 2.35 5.93
N ALA A 285 -8.31 3.17 4.91
CA ALA A 285 -8.89 4.50 5.06
C ALA A 285 -9.90 4.76 3.94
N THR A 286 -10.59 5.89 4.04
CA THR A 286 -11.58 6.34 3.05
C THR A 286 -11.22 7.76 2.63
N ASP A 287 -10.82 7.92 1.37
CA ASP A 287 -10.60 9.23 0.73
C ASP A 287 -11.81 9.68 -0.11
N SER A 288 -11.70 10.89 -0.67
CA SER A 288 -12.76 11.48 -1.50
C SER A 288 -13.03 10.69 -2.78
N TYR A 289 -12.01 10.07 -3.40
CA TYR A 289 -12.20 9.19 -4.56
C TYR A 289 -13.04 7.97 -4.21
N ALA A 290 -12.76 7.31 -3.08
CA ALA A 290 -13.51 6.15 -2.63
C ALA A 290 -15.02 6.45 -2.53
N VAL A 291 -15.36 7.63 -2.01
CA VAL A 291 -16.74 8.09 -1.88
C VAL A 291 -17.33 8.51 -3.23
N GLN A 292 -16.66 9.34 -4.01
CA GLN A 292 -17.20 9.84 -5.28
C GLN A 292 -17.38 8.74 -6.35
N LEU A 293 -16.54 7.70 -6.31
CA LEU A 293 -16.65 6.55 -7.20
C LEU A 293 -17.61 5.47 -6.69
N ASN A 294 -18.24 5.68 -5.53
CA ASN A 294 -19.05 4.68 -4.83
C ASN A 294 -18.32 3.35 -4.61
N ILE A 295 -17.00 3.41 -4.36
CA ILE A 295 -16.24 2.25 -3.88
C ILE A 295 -16.67 1.93 -2.44
N VAL A 296 -16.93 2.98 -1.66
CA VAL A 296 -17.55 2.90 -0.34
C VAL A 296 -18.85 3.73 -0.31
N PRO A 297 -19.80 3.44 0.60
CA PRO A 297 -20.99 4.25 0.78
C PRO A 297 -20.68 5.72 1.09
N LYS A 298 -21.54 6.64 0.64
CA LYS A 298 -21.42 8.05 1.00
C LYS A 298 -21.53 8.23 2.51
N GLY A 299 -20.58 8.97 3.09
CA GLY A 299 -20.51 9.20 4.53
C GLY A 299 -19.69 8.16 5.30
N SER A 300 -19.12 7.16 4.62
CA SER A 300 -18.12 6.25 5.21
C SER A 300 -16.87 7.01 5.65
N SER A 301 -16.23 6.52 6.71
CA SER A 301 -14.95 6.99 7.22
C SER A 301 -14.14 5.82 7.80
N GLY A 302 -12.83 5.97 7.91
CA GLY A 302 -11.94 4.92 8.41
C GLY A 302 -11.83 3.70 7.48
N ALA A 303 -11.43 2.56 8.05
CA ALA A 303 -11.26 1.30 7.33
C ALA A 303 -12.62 0.70 6.96
N GLN A 304 -12.86 0.45 5.67
CA GLN A 304 -14.07 -0.22 5.17
C GLN A 304 -13.78 -1.63 4.64
N LYS A 305 -12.49 -2.02 4.56
CA LYS A 305 -12.02 -3.33 4.07
C LYS A 305 -12.51 -3.67 2.66
N VAL A 306 -12.78 -2.67 1.83
CA VAL A 306 -13.19 -2.87 0.44
C VAL A 306 -11.97 -3.21 -0.41
N ALA A 307 -11.85 -4.49 -0.75
CA ALA A 307 -10.79 -4.97 -1.63
C ALA A 307 -10.90 -4.36 -3.04
N ASN A 308 -12.09 -4.35 -3.64
CA ASN A 308 -12.23 -3.95 -5.04
C ASN A 308 -12.32 -2.42 -5.22
N ALA A 309 -11.21 -1.80 -5.63
CA ALA A 309 -11.14 -0.39 -6.01
C ALA A 309 -11.01 -0.19 -7.54
N ALA A 310 -11.45 -1.15 -8.37
CA ALA A 310 -11.21 -1.17 -9.82
C ALA A 310 -11.69 0.09 -10.56
N SER A 311 -12.77 0.71 -10.10
CA SER A 311 -13.30 1.94 -10.70
C SER A 311 -12.30 3.09 -10.66
N PHE A 312 -11.47 3.21 -9.61
CA PHE A 312 -10.44 4.24 -9.54
C PHE A 312 -9.40 4.11 -10.68
N TYR A 313 -9.04 2.87 -11.03
CA TYR A 313 -8.01 2.56 -12.02
C TYR A 313 -8.50 2.54 -13.47
N THR A 314 -9.82 2.50 -13.69
CA THR A 314 -10.41 2.27 -15.02
C THR A 314 -11.35 3.38 -15.45
N ASN A 315 -11.91 4.15 -14.51
CA ASN A 315 -12.83 5.24 -14.85
C ASN A 315 -12.05 6.44 -15.41
N ALA A 316 -12.47 6.93 -16.59
CA ALA A 316 -11.80 8.04 -17.26
C ALA A 316 -11.85 9.35 -16.44
N TRP A 317 -12.91 9.58 -15.67
CA TRP A 317 -13.03 10.75 -14.80
C TRP A 317 -12.03 10.67 -13.63
N SER A 318 -11.92 9.53 -12.94
CA SER A 318 -10.96 9.39 -11.84
C SER A 318 -9.53 9.53 -12.33
N ILE A 319 -9.21 8.93 -13.47
CA ILE A 319 -7.92 9.07 -14.15
C ILE A 319 -7.58 10.54 -14.38
N GLN A 320 -8.49 11.33 -14.97
CA GLN A 320 -8.27 12.76 -15.24
C GLN A 320 -8.17 13.59 -13.97
N MET A 321 -9.00 13.33 -12.97
CA MET A 321 -8.95 14.07 -11.71
C MET A 321 -7.69 13.75 -10.91
N PHE A 322 -7.26 12.50 -10.93
CA PHE A 322 -6.01 12.10 -10.31
C PHE A 322 -4.81 12.77 -10.99
N GLU A 323 -4.79 12.88 -12.32
CA GLU A 323 -3.76 13.67 -13.02
C GLU A 323 -3.78 15.16 -12.63
N LYS A 324 -4.95 15.76 -12.37
CA LYS A 324 -5.03 17.12 -11.81
C LYS A 324 -4.45 17.20 -10.41
N ARG A 325 -4.75 16.23 -9.53
CA ARG A 325 -4.13 16.10 -8.20
C ARG A 325 -2.60 16.02 -8.30
N LEU A 326 -2.07 15.15 -9.17
CA LEU A 326 -0.63 15.04 -9.38
C LEU A 326 -0.01 16.36 -9.87
N ALA A 327 -0.66 17.04 -10.81
CA ALA A 327 -0.20 18.34 -11.29
C ALA A 327 -0.24 19.41 -10.19
N HIS A 328 -1.31 19.45 -9.39
CA HIS A 328 -1.46 20.35 -8.25
C HIS A 328 -0.29 20.19 -7.28
N ILE A 329 -0.06 18.97 -6.77
CA ILE A 329 1.02 18.67 -5.83
C ILE A 329 2.39 19.03 -6.43
N MET A 330 2.69 18.62 -7.66
CA MET A 330 4.00 18.88 -8.27
C MET A 330 4.24 20.36 -8.63
N SER A 331 3.17 21.16 -8.71
CA SER A 331 3.23 22.60 -8.92
C SER A 331 3.21 23.42 -7.62
N HIS A 332 2.89 22.78 -6.49
CA HIS A 332 2.91 23.41 -5.16
C HIS A 332 4.28 24.02 -4.88
N LYS A 333 4.28 25.26 -4.39
CA LYS A 333 5.50 26.03 -4.16
C LYS A 333 5.86 26.01 -2.69
N ASN A 334 7.05 25.49 -2.41
CA ASN A 334 7.58 25.51 -1.07
C ASN A 334 8.13 26.91 -0.74
N SER A 335 7.35 27.70 -0.02
CA SER A 335 7.73 29.06 0.39
C SER A 335 8.99 29.11 1.27
N LEU A 336 9.31 28.01 1.96
CA LEU A 336 10.48 27.86 2.82
C LEU A 336 11.75 27.44 2.03
N MET A 337 11.58 27.02 0.78
CA MET A 337 12.68 26.62 -0.11
C MET A 337 12.77 27.52 -1.34
N GLY A 338 12.71 28.83 -1.11
CA GLY A 338 12.88 29.83 -2.17
C GLY A 338 11.69 29.94 -3.12
N ASN A 339 10.51 29.48 -2.69
CA ASN A 339 9.28 29.48 -3.49
C ASN A 339 9.40 28.65 -4.78
N GLN A 340 10.27 27.63 -4.78
CA GLN A 340 10.41 26.69 -5.87
C GLN A 340 9.25 25.68 -5.89
N PRO A 341 8.73 25.32 -7.07
CA PRO A 341 7.74 24.26 -7.17
C PRO A 341 8.36 22.90 -6.80
N TRP A 342 7.58 21.99 -6.23
CA TRP A 342 8.06 20.65 -5.86
C TRP A 342 8.71 19.89 -7.00
N SER A 343 8.23 20.07 -8.23
CA SER A 343 8.82 19.52 -9.46
C SER A 343 10.29 19.90 -9.72
N GLU A 344 10.80 20.92 -9.04
CA GLU A 344 12.18 21.41 -9.15
C GLU A 344 13.06 21.09 -7.91
N LEU A 345 12.50 20.50 -6.85
CA LEU A 345 13.17 20.32 -5.55
C LEU A 345 14.01 19.02 -5.44
N ASP A 346 14.77 18.64 -6.47
CA ASP A 346 15.62 17.41 -6.45
C ASP A 346 16.74 17.42 -5.39
N SER A 347 17.04 18.59 -4.82
CA SER A 347 17.95 18.71 -3.67
C SER A 347 17.43 18.02 -2.39
N VAL A 348 16.12 17.81 -2.27
CA VAL A 348 15.48 17.21 -1.10
C VAL A 348 14.47 16.12 -1.45
N ILE A 349 13.87 16.14 -2.63
CA ILE A 349 13.02 15.05 -3.12
C ILE A 349 13.90 14.08 -3.91
N TYR A 350 14.00 12.85 -3.42
CA TYR A 350 14.70 11.76 -4.11
C TYR A 350 13.85 11.19 -5.24
N ALA A 351 12.60 10.80 -4.92
CA ALA A 351 11.67 10.21 -5.86
C ALA A 351 10.23 10.49 -5.46
N VAL A 352 9.32 10.39 -6.42
CA VAL A 352 7.87 10.39 -6.20
C VAL A 352 7.25 9.10 -6.74
N GLU A 353 6.17 8.65 -6.11
CA GLU A 353 5.39 7.48 -6.51
C GLU A 353 3.98 7.94 -6.84
N PRO A 354 3.39 7.51 -7.97
CA PRO A 354 1.99 7.82 -8.25
C PRO A 354 1.08 7.42 -7.09
N GLN A 355 1.34 6.25 -6.50
CA GLN A 355 0.56 5.72 -5.38
C GLN A 355 1.39 4.67 -4.62
N ASN A 356 1.19 4.54 -3.31
CA ASN A 356 1.65 3.39 -2.53
C ASN A 356 0.90 2.11 -2.95
N GLU A 357 1.63 1.03 -3.27
CA GLU A 357 1.11 -0.29 -3.63
C GLU A 357 -0.11 -0.28 -4.59
N PRO A 358 0.02 0.33 -5.79
CA PRO A 358 -1.07 0.41 -6.76
C PRO A 358 -1.73 -0.95 -6.99
N GLN A 359 -3.05 -0.99 -6.84
CA GLN A 359 -3.87 -2.21 -6.97
C GLN A 359 -3.50 -3.35 -6.01
N GLY A 360 -2.90 -3.04 -4.85
CA GLY A 360 -2.70 -3.99 -3.77
C GLY A 360 -4.02 -4.60 -3.27
N HIS A 361 -3.96 -5.87 -2.84
CA HIS A 361 -5.09 -6.65 -2.30
C HIS A 361 -6.34 -6.68 -3.21
N MET A 362 -6.14 -6.60 -4.52
CA MET A 362 -7.20 -6.76 -5.51
C MET A 362 -6.66 -7.40 -6.79
N ALA A 363 -7.56 -7.92 -7.62
CA ALA A 363 -7.20 -8.28 -8.99
C ALA A 363 -6.76 -7.02 -9.75
N MET A 364 -5.70 -7.13 -10.55
CA MET A 364 -5.22 -6.04 -11.39
C MET A 364 -6.30 -5.64 -12.41
N ALA A 365 -6.95 -4.51 -12.17
CA ALA A 365 -7.99 -3.93 -13.01
C ALA A 365 -7.41 -3.21 -14.24
N SER A 366 -6.21 -2.66 -14.13
CA SER A 366 -5.49 -2.01 -15.23
C SER A 366 -3.98 -2.20 -15.11
N SER A 367 -3.38 -2.94 -16.05
CA SER A 367 -1.93 -3.16 -16.07
C SER A 367 -1.13 -1.95 -16.57
N THR A 368 -1.78 -0.96 -17.20
CA THR A 368 -1.10 0.23 -17.73
C THR A 368 -1.21 1.45 -16.82
N TRP A 369 -2.19 1.48 -15.90
CA TRP A 369 -2.51 2.66 -15.09
C TRP A 369 -1.27 3.28 -14.41
N ALA A 370 -0.47 2.45 -13.73
CA ALA A 370 0.70 2.92 -13.01
C ALA A 370 1.75 3.51 -13.98
N CYS A 371 1.95 2.88 -15.15
CA CYS A 371 2.88 3.36 -16.16
C CYS A 371 2.41 4.68 -16.81
N ASP A 372 1.12 4.81 -17.08
CA ASP A 372 0.56 6.03 -17.67
C ASP A 372 0.65 7.20 -16.69
N ARG A 373 0.41 6.98 -15.40
CA ARG A 373 0.66 7.99 -14.36
C ARG A 373 2.13 8.33 -14.17
N ALA A 374 3.02 7.35 -14.28
CA ALA A 374 4.45 7.60 -14.26
C ALA A 374 4.89 8.50 -15.42
N LYS A 375 4.40 8.23 -16.65
CA LYS A 375 4.65 9.10 -17.82
C LYS A 375 4.15 10.53 -17.59
N TYR A 376 2.96 10.66 -17.02
CA TYR A 376 2.39 11.96 -16.69
C TYR A 376 3.29 12.73 -15.69
N LEU A 377 3.72 12.08 -14.60
CA LEU A 377 4.66 12.67 -13.64
C LEU A 377 5.99 13.08 -14.28
N LYS A 378 6.58 12.25 -15.15
CA LYS A 378 7.81 12.61 -15.89
C LYS A 378 7.62 13.88 -16.73
N GLY A 379 6.42 14.14 -17.25
CA GLY A 379 6.09 15.38 -17.95
C GLY A 379 6.04 16.62 -17.05
N LEU A 380 5.71 16.44 -15.77
CA LEU A 380 5.63 17.51 -14.77
C LEU A 380 7.00 17.84 -14.16
N ILE A 381 7.83 16.83 -13.88
CA ILE A 381 9.15 16.98 -13.24
C ILE A 381 10.10 17.78 -14.15
N LYS A 382 10.82 18.75 -13.57
CA LYS A 382 11.78 19.63 -14.28
C LYS A 382 13.22 19.51 -13.76
N SER A 383 13.44 18.59 -12.83
CA SER A 383 14.71 18.35 -12.14
C SER A 383 15.08 16.86 -12.20
N ASN A 384 16.05 16.41 -11.41
CA ASN A 384 16.49 15.00 -11.35
C ASN A 384 15.65 14.12 -10.41
N ILE A 385 14.46 14.57 -10.00
CA ILE A 385 13.53 13.75 -9.21
C ILE A 385 13.17 12.48 -9.99
N LYS A 386 13.32 11.33 -9.34
CA LYS A 386 12.99 10.02 -9.92
C LYS A 386 11.50 9.71 -9.79
N VAL A 387 10.99 8.83 -10.65
CA VAL A 387 9.65 8.24 -10.52
C VAL A 387 9.77 6.77 -10.12
N SER A 388 9.21 6.41 -8.98
CA SER A 388 9.20 5.06 -8.40
C SER A 388 7.85 4.37 -8.63
N THR A 389 7.85 3.03 -8.66
CA THR A 389 6.65 2.21 -8.90
C THR A 389 5.64 2.24 -7.75
N GLY A 390 6.06 2.56 -6.52
CA GLY A 390 5.20 2.45 -5.33
C GLY A 390 5.11 1.06 -4.72
N GLY A 391 5.78 0.06 -5.29
CA GLY A 391 5.70 -1.33 -4.83
C GLY A 391 4.42 -2.05 -5.24
N GLY A 392 4.40 -3.36 -5.02
CA GLY A 392 3.21 -4.19 -5.00
C GLY A 392 3.25 -4.99 -3.69
N ILE A 393 2.20 -5.69 -3.33
CA ILE A 393 2.07 -6.30 -1.98
C ILE A 393 2.99 -7.50 -1.71
N THR A 394 3.70 -7.97 -2.74
CA THR A 394 4.68 -9.07 -2.66
C THR A 394 5.85 -8.81 -3.61
N THR A 395 6.96 -9.53 -3.40
CA THR A 395 8.11 -9.49 -4.32
C THR A 395 7.70 -9.76 -5.78
N THR A 396 6.83 -10.75 -6.00
CA THR A 396 6.37 -11.12 -7.35
C THR A 396 5.52 -10.01 -7.97
N ASP A 397 4.59 -9.43 -7.21
CA ASP A 397 3.72 -8.37 -7.71
C ASP A 397 4.51 -7.10 -8.05
N SER A 398 5.46 -6.73 -7.18
CA SER A 398 6.40 -5.62 -7.38
C SER A 398 7.28 -5.76 -8.61
N LEU A 399 7.66 -6.99 -8.97
CA LEU A 399 8.53 -7.29 -10.11
C LEU A 399 7.75 -7.66 -11.38
N GLY A 400 6.42 -7.50 -11.37
CA GLY A 400 5.56 -7.77 -12.50
C GLY A 400 5.89 -6.91 -13.73
N GLY A 401 5.36 -7.34 -14.90
CA GLY A 401 5.59 -6.65 -16.17
C GLY A 401 5.14 -5.18 -16.21
N TRP A 402 4.12 -4.83 -15.41
CA TRP A 402 3.64 -3.44 -15.26
C TRP A 402 4.72 -2.49 -14.71
N ALA A 403 5.56 -2.99 -13.79
CA ALA A 403 6.63 -2.23 -13.14
C ALA A 403 7.93 -2.29 -13.97
N THR A 404 8.34 -3.50 -14.35
CA THR A 404 9.62 -3.72 -15.05
C THR A 404 9.58 -3.24 -16.50
N GLY A 405 8.44 -3.37 -17.20
CA GLY A 405 8.30 -3.01 -18.61
C GLY A 405 8.07 -1.53 -18.90
N CYS A 406 7.74 -0.71 -17.91
CA CYS A 406 7.43 0.71 -18.12
C CYS A 406 8.69 1.59 -18.15
N SER A 407 8.98 2.26 -19.25
CA SER A 407 10.17 3.13 -19.38
C SER A 407 10.10 4.43 -18.55
N ALA A 408 8.94 4.78 -18.02
CA ALA A 408 8.77 6.00 -17.23
C ALA A 408 9.16 5.85 -15.76
N PHE A 409 9.30 4.61 -15.27
CA PHE A 409 9.85 4.35 -13.94
C PHE A 409 11.37 4.37 -13.97
N ASP A 410 11.96 5.20 -13.12
CA ASP A 410 13.40 5.24 -12.85
C ASP A 410 13.77 4.24 -11.74
N VAL A 411 12.83 3.99 -10.82
CA VAL A 411 12.99 3.10 -9.66
C VAL A 411 11.91 2.01 -9.67
N ILE A 412 12.30 0.75 -9.60
CA ILE A 412 11.43 -0.38 -9.29
C ILE A 412 11.51 -0.60 -7.77
N SER A 413 10.47 -0.19 -7.07
CA SER A 413 10.29 -0.44 -5.64
C SER A 413 9.68 -1.82 -5.43
N VAL A 414 10.28 -2.61 -4.52
CA VAL A 414 9.81 -3.93 -4.12
C VAL A 414 9.35 -3.93 -2.67
N HIS A 415 8.13 -4.41 -2.41
CA HIS A 415 7.67 -4.63 -1.04
C HIS A 415 7.54 -6.12 -0.73
N ASP A 416 7.85 -6.51 0.51
CA ASP A 416 7.76 -7.89 0.95
C ASP A 416 7.68 -7.98 2.48
N TYR A 417 6.64 -8.68 2.92
CA TYR A 417 6.40 -9.04 4.31
C TYR A 417 6.23 -10.55 4.48
N GLY A 418 6.55 -11.35 3.47
CA GLY A 418 6.20 -12.78 3.47
C GLY A 418 7.35 -13.73 3.20
N THR A 419 8.42 -13.29 2.56
CA THR A 419 9.51 -14.21 2.17
C THR A 419 10.76 -14.06 3.03
N SER A 420 11.70 -14.99 2.87
CA SER A 420 12.96 -14.97 3.63
C SER A 420 13.95 -13.98 3.02
N ALA A 421 14.80 -13.38 3.87
CA ALA A 421 15.84 -12.42 3.50
C ALA A 421 16.66 -12.84 2.26
N ALA A 422 17.11 -14.09 2.20
CA ALA A 422 17.89 -14.59 1.07
C ALA A 422 17.07 -14.66 -0.23
N THR A 423 15.80 -15.05 -0.15
CA THR A 423 14.90 -15.14 -1.32
C THR A 423 14.64 -13.76 -1.89
N THR A 424 14.23 -12.81 -1.04
CA THR A 424 13.98 -11.42 -1.42
C THR A 424 15.23 -10.80 -2.03
N ALA A 425 16.39 -10.85 -1.33
CA ALA A 425 17.62 -10.22 -1.82
C ALA A 425 18.11 -10.81 -3.16
N ASN A 426 17.98 -12.12 -3.37
CA ASN A 426 18.32 -12.74 -4.65
C ASN A 426 17.38 -12.29 -5.77
N ALA A 427 16.07 -12.16 -5.51
CA ALA A 427 15.11 -11.66 -6.48
C ALA A 427 15.40 -10.22 -6.89
N LEU A 428 15.72 -9.35 -5.93
CA LEU A 428 16.10 -7.96 -6.22
C LEU A 428 17.42 -7.87 -7.00
N ALA A 429 18.41 -8.69 -6.65
CA ALA A 429 19.68 -8.75 -7.39
C ALA A 429 19.47 -9.18 -8.85
N ALA A 430 18.63 -10.20 -9.08
CA ALA A 430 18.27 -10.65 -10.43
C ALA A 430 17.50 -9.55 -11.20
N ALA A 431 16.53 -8.89 -10.55
CA ALA A 431 15.80 -7.79 -11.16
C ALA A 431 16.72 -6.62 -11.54
N LYS A 432 17.69 -6.27 -10.69
CA LYS A 432 18.71 -5.26 -10.96
C LYS A 432 19.57 -5.63 -12.17
N ALA A 433 20.02 -6.88 -12.26
CA ALA A 433 20.80 -7.38 -13.40
C ALA A 433 19.99 -7.35 -14.72
N ASN A 434 18.69 -7.64 -14.65
CA ASN A 434 17.79 -7.66 -15.80
C ASN A 434 17.31 -6.26 -16.24
N ASN A 435 17.48 -5.24 -15.40
CA ASN A 435 17.03 -3.88 -15.67
C ASN A 435 18.16 -2.85 -15.41
N PRO A 436 19.31 -2.93 -16.11
CA PRO A 436 20.51 -2.13 -15.79
C PRO A 436 20.33 -0.60 -15.94
N GLY A 437 19.26 -0.15 -16.58
CA GLY A 437 18.89 1.27 -16.69
C GLY A 437 17.93 1.77 -15.60
N LYS A 438 17.54 0.90 -14.66
CA LYS A 438 16.63 1.23 -13.56
C LYS A 438 17.28 0.92 -12.23
N GLU A 439 16.95 1.70 -11.22
CA GLU A 439 17.26 1.34 -9.85
C GLU A 439 16.25 0.32 -9.35
N VAL A 440 16.72 -0.70 -8.64
CA VAL A 440 15.85 -1.68 -7.95
C VAL A 440 16.13 -1.57 -6.47
N ILE A 441 15.07 -1.29 -5.69
CA ILE A 441 15.16 -1.11 -4.24
C ILE A 441 14.19 -2.02 -3.53
N MET A 442 14.54 -2.41 -2.30
CA MET A 442 13.57 -2.95 -1.34
C MET A 442 12.84 -1.76 -0.70
N GLY A 443 11.73 -1.32 -1.28
CA GLY A 443 11.06 -0.09 -0.85
C GLY A 443 10.23 -0.21 0.42
N GLU A 444 9.86 -1.44 0.81
CA GLU A 444 9.13 -1.65 2.06
C GLU A 444 9.25 -3.10 2.54
N TRP A 445 9.68 -3.28 3.79
CA TRP A 445 9.73 -4.60 4.44
C TRP A 445 9.72 -4.42 5.95
N GLY A 446 9.29 -5.45 6.67
CA GLY A 446 9.25 -5.41 8.12
C GLY A 446 9.24 -6.81 8.74
N ALA A 447 9.50 -6.85 10.04
CA ALA A 447 9.34 -8.04 10.86
C ALA A 447 8.71 -7.65 12.21
N ALA A 448 7.96 -8.58 12.79
CA ALA A 448 7.38 -8.48 14.13
C ALA A 448 7.67 -9.77 14.92
N GLY A 449 7.22 -9.82 16.17
CA GLY A 449 7.41 -10.94 17.08
C GLY A 449 8.75 -10.92 17.84
N VAL A 450 8.92 -11.91 18.73
CA VAL A 450 10.07 -12.04 19.65
C VAL A 450 11.43 -12.10 18.94
N ASN A 451 11.44 -12.51 17.66
CA ASN A 451 12.66 -12.64 16.84
C ASN A 451 12.89 -11.45 15.91
N LYS A 452 12.11 -10.36 16.03
CA LYS A 452 12.16 -9.18 15.15
C LYS A 452 13.58 -8.70 14.84
N ALA A 453 14.41 -8.50 15.87
CA ALA A 453 15.78 -8.02 15.70
C ALA A 453 16.67 -9.01 14.92
N ALA A 454 16.50 -10.32 15.15
CA ALA A 454 17.24 -11.35 14.43
C ALA A 454 16.84 -11.42 12.95
N ILE A 455 15.53 -11.34 12.66
CA ILE A 455 15.01 -11.33 11.27
C ILE A 455 15.51 -10.08 10.54
N ILE A 456 15.41 -8.90 11.16
CA ILE A 456 15.92 -7.65 10.62
C ILE A 456 17.42 -7.75 10.29
N SER A 457 18.23 -8.31 11.20
CA SER A 457 19.66 -8.52 10.99
C SER A 457 19.94 -9.37 9.74
N GLN A 458 19.14 -10.42 9.50
CA GLN A 458 19.26 -11.27 8.31
C GLN A 458 18.95 -10.51 7.01
N PHE A 459 17.88 -9.72 6.99
CA PHE A 459 17.53 -8.88 5.83
C PHE A 459 18.61 -7.85 5.53
N VAL A 460 19.06 -7.10 6.54
CA VAL A 460 20.13 -6.10 6.37
C VAL A 460 21.42 -6.74 5.85
N ALA A 461 21.81 -7.90 6.37
CA ALA A 461 22.97 -8.63 5.90
C ALA A 461 22.82 -9.07 4.43
N ALA A 462 21.67 -9.64 4.07
CA ALA A 462 21.38 -10.10 2.71
C ALA A 462 21.39 -8.95 1.70
N PHE A 463 20.74 -7.81 2.01
CA PHE A 463 20.75 -6.64 1.12
C PHE A 463 22.14 -6.04 0.96
N LYS A 464 22.92 -5.98 2.06
CA LYS A 464 24.32 -5.53 2.02
C LYS A 464 25.17 -6.43 1.13
N GLU A 465 25.05 -7.75 1.27
CA GLU A 465 25.77 -8.73 0.43
C GLU A 465 25.45 -8.55 -1.05
N LYS A 466 24.19 -8.26 -1.40
CA LYS A 466 23.74 -8.07 -2.78
C LYS A 466 23.92 -6.65 -3.32
N GLY A 467 24.37 -5.69 -2.51
CA GLY A 467 24.46 -4.28 -2.90
C GLY A 467 23.11 -3.71 -3.36
N VAL A 468 22.05 -4.06 -2.62
CA VAL A 468 20.67 -3.62 -2.87
C VAL A 468 20.33 -2.50 -1.88
N SER A 469 19.76 -1.41 -2.37
CA SER A 469 19.22 -0.36 -1.51
C SER A 469 17.90 -0.80 -0.89
N TRP A 470 17.61 -0.38 0.34
CA TRP A 470 16.44 -0.86 1.08
C TRP A 470 15.84 0.18 2.02
N MET A 471 14.56 0.02 2.36
CA MET A 471 13.79 0.89 3.24
C MET A 471 12.92 0.06 4.19
N HIS A 472 13.19 0.15 5.50
CA HIS A 472 12.43 -0.59 6.53
C HIS A 472 11.11 0.12 6.86
N TRP A 473 10.04 -0.66 7.01
CA TRP A 473 8.76 -0.24 7.56
C TRP A 473 8.63 -0.63 9.03
N GLN A 474 8.51 0.30 9.97
CA GLN A 474 8.72 1.75 9.83
C GLN A 474 9.38 2.31 11.09
N ILE A 475 9.87 3.55 11.04
CA ILE A 475 10.41 4.24 12.22
C ILE A 475 9.34 5.16 12.81
N THR A 476 9.02 4.96 14.09
CA THR A 476 8.05 5.77 14.85
C THR A 476 8.56 6.03 16.26
N ASN A 477 8.08 7.10 16.89
CA ASN A 477 8.33 7.38 18.30
C ASN A 477 6.97 7.49 19.04
N PRO A 478 6.61 6.54 19.91
CA PRO A 478 7.37 5.34 20.29
C PRO A 478 7.36 4.26 19.19
N GLY A 479 8.20 3.24 19.35
CA GLY A 479 8.17 2.01 18.56
C GLY A 479 7.20 0.98 19.14
N ALA A 480 6.96 -0.12 18.41
CA ALA A 480 6.03 -1.17 18.84
C ALA A 480 6.71 -2.40 19.48
N LYS A 481 8.03 -2.40 19.63
CA LYS A 481 8.80 -3.54 20.17
C LYS A 481 8.50 -4.80 19.35
N GLU A 482 8.21 -5.89 20.02
CA GLU A 482 7.90 -7.19 19.41
C GLU A 482 6.47 -7.28 18.87
N LYS A 483 5.60 -6.29 19.14
CA LYS A 483 4.17 -6.38 18.81
C LYS A 483 3.88 -6.14 17.33
N ASP A 484 4.58 -5.19 16.72
CA ASP A 484 4.34 -4.76 15.35
C ASP A 484 5.67 -4.33 14.69
N PHE A 485 5.59 -3.91 13.42
CA PHE A 485 6.72 -3.61 12.55
C PHE A 485 7.49 -2.34 12.95
N GLU A 486 6.85 -1.41 13.67
CA GLU A 486 7.39 -0.12 14.09
C GLU A 486 8.63 -0.26 14.98
N VAL A 487 9.71 0.41 14.61
CA VAL A 487 10.98 0.41 15.36
C VAL A 487 11.29 1.80 15.91
N TRP A 488 11.77 1.83 17.15
CA TRP A 488 12.36 3.02 17.77
C TRP A 488 13.75 2.77 18.34
N THR A 489 14.46 3.83 18.73
CA THR A 489 15.88 3.75 19.09
C THR A 489 16.19 2.95 20.36
N ASP A 490 15.19 2.69 21.20
CA ASP A 490 15.31 2.04 22.50
C ASP A 490 15.06 0.52 22.48
N GLU A 491 14.91 -0.08 21.29
CA GLU A 491 14.72 -1.53 21.12
C GLU A 491 15.84 -2.22 20.32
N PRO A 492 16.06 -3.54 20.52
CA PRO A 492 17.12 -4.29 19.82
C PRO A 492 17.01 -4.24 18.28
N ALA A 493 15.79 -4.11 17.75
CA ALA A 493 15.54 -4.02 16.31
C ALA A 493 16.23 -2.79 15.68
N TRP A 494 16.35 -1.67 16.41
CA TRP A 494 17.07 -0.50 15.91
C TRP A 494 18.56 -0.74 15.73
N LYS A 495 19.20 -1.45 16.67
CA LYS A 495 20.60 -1.84 16.54
C LYS A 495 20.83 -2.75 15.33
N ALA A 496 19.90 -3.68 15.10
CA ALA A 496 19.93 -4.56 13.94
C ALA A 496 19.78 -3.77 12.62
N LEU A 497 18.85 -2.81 12.55
CA LEU A 497 18.66 -1.93 11.38
C LEU A 497 19.87 -1.04 11.09
N THR A 498 20.49 -0.50 12.13
CA THR A 498 21.62 0.43 11.97
C THR A 498 22.94 -0.31 11.67
N GLY A 499 22.99 -1.62 11.89
CA GLY A 499 24.19 -2.44 11.72
C GLY A 499 25.21 -2.24 12.83
N GLN A 500 24.77 -1.74 13.99
CA GLN A 500 25.65 -1.50 15.15
C GLN A 500 26.04 -2.79 15.88
N GLU A 501 25.29 -3.89 15.69
CA GLU A 501 25.62 -5.21 16.22
C GLU A 501 25.19 -6.31 15.23
N SER A 502 26.06 -7.29 14.96
CA SER A 502 25.66 -8.51 14.26
C SER A 502 24.86 -9.39 15.20
N TYR A 503 23.54 -9.39 15.09
CA TYR A 503 22.69 -10.25 15.92
C TYR A 503 22.78 -11.69 15.40
N GLN A 504 23.40 -12.57 16.19
CA GLN A 504 23.29 -14.00 15.97
C GLN A 504 21.95 -14.45 16.58
N PRO A 505 21.12 -15.23 15.86
CA PRO A 505 19.90 -15.76 16.45
C PRO A 505 20.27 -16.49 17.74
N VAL A 506 19.62 -16.12 18.84
CA VAL A 506 19.76 -16.87 20.09
C VAL A 506 19.31 -18.28 19.74
N ALA A 507 20.25 -19.22 19.68
CA ALA A 507 19.91 -20.62 19.50
C ALA A 507 18.91 -20.93 20.61
N VAL A 508 17.67 -21.24 20.23
CA VAL A 508 16.67 -21.70 21.19
C VAL A 508 17.19 -23.04 21.66
N THR A 509 18.02 -23.02 22.71
CA THR A 509 18.42 -24.23 23.40
C THR A 509 17.14 -24.77 24.00
N SER A 510 16.47 -25.67 23.27
CA SER A 510 15.54 -26.61 23.85
C SER A 510 16.35 -27.34 24.92
N LYS A 511 16.24 -26.87 26.16
CA LYS A 511 16.92 -27.45 27.31
C LYS A 511 16.28 -28.82 27.52
N ALA A 512 16.76 -29.81 26.77
CA ALA A 512 16.49 -31.21 27.06
C ALA A 512 16.98 -31.42 28.49
N ALA A 513 16.05 -31.62 29.41
CA ALA A 513 16.36 -31.91 30.79
C ALA A 513 17.21 -33.20 30.82
N SER A 514 18.52 -33.06 31.03
CA SER A 514 19.35 -34.20 31.38
C SER A 514 18.89 -34.72 32.75
N PRO A 515 18.63 -36.03 32.89
CA PRO A 515 18.22 -36.59 34.16
C PRO A 515 19.40 -36.52 35.14
N ALA A 516 19.20 -35.83 36.27
CA ALA A 516 20.12 -35.86 37.38
C ALA A 516 20.18 -37.29 37.94
N ALA A 517 21.40 -37.83 38.04
CA ALA A 517 21.67 -39.11 38.66
C ALA A 517 21.60 -38.97 40.19
N THR A 518 20.58 -39.57 40.81
CA THR A 518 20.61 -39.96 42.22
C THR A 518 19.97 -41.34 42.43
N SER A 519 20.71 -42.15 43.17
CA SER A 519 20.45 -43.46 43.76
C SER A 519 19.00 -44.00 43.86
N LYS A 520 18.81 -45.18 43.24
CA LYS A 520 18.29 -46.44 43.85
C LYS A 520 16.98 -46.36 44.66
N ALA A 521 15.84 -46.67 44.02
CA ALA A 521 14.87 -47.70 44.44
C ALA A 521 13.59 -47.70 43.57
N ALA A 522 13.15 -48.92 43.21
CA ALA A 522 11.81 -49.38 42.78
C ALA A 522 11.14 -48.78 41.51
N ALA A 523 10.93 -49.64 40.52
CA ALA A 523 10.04 -49.46 39.36
C ALA A 523 8.56 -49.36 39.81
N PRO A 524 7.67 -48.69 39.03
CA PRO A 524 7.08 -49.37 37.87
C PRO A 524 6.81 -48.51 36.61
N ALA A 525 6.74 -49.24 35.48
CA ALA A 525 5.97 -49.02 34.24
C ALA A 525 6.07 -47.68 33.47
N VAL A 526 6.94 -47.66 32.45
CA VAL A 526 6.89 -46.70 31.33
C VAL A 526 6.31 -47.40 30.10
N SER A 527 5.03 -47.17 29.77
CA SER A 527 4.40 -47.67 28.54
C SER A 527 3.52 -46.65 27.80
N SER A 528 3.49 -45.39 28.23
CA SER A 528 2.61 -44.35 27.65
C SER A 528 3.30 -43.45 26.60
N ALA A 529 4.61 -43.24 26.68
CA ALA A 529 5.30 -42.29 25.79
C ALA A 529 5.46 -42.77 24.33
N SER A 530 5.60 -44.08 24.10
CA SER A 530 5.72 -44.64 22.74
C SER A 530 4.40 -44.67 21.97
N LYS A 531 3.25 -44.71 22.68
CA LYS A 531 1.92 -44.62 22.07
C LYS A 531 1.56 -43.21 21.62
N GLN A 532 2.00 -42.18 22.33
CA GLN A 532 1.77 -40.79 21.89
C GLN A 532 2.57 -40.43 20.63
N TRP A 533 3.79 -40.95 20.48
CA TRP A 533 4.60 -40.73 19.27
C TRP A 533 4.08 -41.46 18.04
N SER A 534 3.56 -42.69 18.19
CA SER A 534 2.93 -43.41 17.07
C SER A 534 1.59 -42.81 16.66
N GLN A 535 0.83 -42.22 17.61
CA GLN A 535 -0.41 -41.51 17.30
C GLN A 535 -0.14 -40.17 16.58
N ALA A 536 0.86 -39.40 17.02
CA ALA A 536 1.24 -38.14 16.36
C ALA A 536 1.72 -38.36 14.92
N THR A 537 2.55 -39.38 14.68
CA THR A 537 3.04 -39.73 13.32
C THR A 537 1.92 -40.23 12.40
N SER A 538 0.95 -41.00 12.93
CA SER A 538 -0.22 -41.45 12.15
C SER A 538 -1.19 -40.30 11.79
N SER A 539 -1.34 -39.31 12.67
CA SER A 539 -2.15 -38.12 12.42
C SER A 539 -1.53 -37.24 11.33
N PHE A 540 -0.20 -37.05 11.38
CA PHE A 540 0.53 -36.31 10.36
C PHE A 540 0.45 -36.97 8.98
N ALA A 541 0.63 -38.29 8.89
CA ALA A 541 0.49 -39.04 7.64
C ALA A 541 -0.93 -38.95 7.05
N SER A 542 -1.96 -38.94 7.90
CA SER A 542 -3.36 -38.77 7.48
C SER A 542 -3.62 -37.36 6.93
N GLN A 543 -3.10 -36.32 7.58
CA GLN A 543 -3.24 -34.94 7.10
C GLN A 543 -2.47 -34.70 5.80
N ALA A 544 -1.25 -35.23 5.66
CA ALA A 544 -0.48 -35.18 4.43
C ALA A 544 -1.20 -35.88 3.25
N SER A 545 -1.84 -37.01 3.52
CA SER A 545 -2.63 -37.74 2.50
C SER A 545 -3.86 -36.95 2.05
N LYS A 546 -4.54 -36.25 2.98
CA LYS A 546 -5.68 -35.37 2.66
C LYS A 546 -5.25 -34.14 1.85
N ALA A 547 -4.12 -33.52 2.19
CA ALA A 547 -3.57 -32.41 1.43
C ALA A 547 -3.24 -32.83 -0.02
N SER A 548 -2.66 -34.02 -0.20
CA SER A 548 -2.40 -34.60 -1.53
C SER A 548 -3.68 -34.85 -2.32
N SER A 549 -4.75 -35.37 -1.70
CA SER A 549 -6.03 -35.57 -2.38
C SER A 549 -6.69 -34.25 -2.81
N TYR A 550 -6.62 -33.20 -1.98
CA TYR A 550 -7.15 -31.88 -2.35
C TYR A 550 -6.37 -31.24 -3.50
N ALA A 551 -5.04 -31.41 -3.53
CA ALA A 551 -4.23 -30.95 -4.64
C ALA A 551 -4.58 -31.68 -5.96
N GLN A 552 -4.83 -33.00 -5.91
CA GLN A 552 -5.26 -33.78 -7.07
C GLN A 552 -6.67 -33.39 -7.55
N GLU A 553 -7.59 -33.12 -6.62
CA GLU A 553 -8.93 -32.64 -6.94
C GLU A 553 -8.89 -31.24 -7.59
N GLY A 554 -8.07 -30.33 -7.04
CA GLY A 554 -7.84 -29.00 -7.59
C GLY A 554 -7.26 -29.04 -9.01
N ALA A 555 -6.24 -29.87 -9.24
CA ALA A 555 -5.66 -30.07 -10.57
C ALA A 555 -6.70 -30.62 -11.58
N SER A 556 -7.56 -31.54 -11.14
CA SER A 556 -8.62 -32.11 -11.98
C SER A 556 -9.71 -31.08 -12.33
N LYS A 557 -10.08 -30.20 -11.39
CA LYS A 557 -11.00 -29.09 -11.63
C LYS A 557 -10.40 -28.04 -12.56
N ALA A 558 -9.13 -27.68 -12.38
CA ALA A 558 -8.45 -26.75 -13.28
C ALA A 558 -8.39 -27.29 -14.72
N ALA A 559 -8.06 -28.58 -14.89
CA ALA A 559 -8.05 -29.23 -16.19
C ALA A 559 -9.44 -29.26 -16.85
N SER A 560 -10.52 -29.44 -16.08
CA SER A 560 -11.89 -29.44 -16.61
C SER A 560 -12.35 -28.04 -17.05
N VAL A 561 -11.98 -26.99 -16.31
CA VAL A 561 -12.25 -25.59 -16.67
C VAL A 561 -11.52 -25.21 -17.97
N VAL A 562 -10.24 -25.54 -18.08
CA VAL A 562 -9.45 -25.28 -19.30
C VAL A 562 -10.04 -26.02 -20.50
N LYS A 563 -10.44 -27.28 -20.33
CA LYS A 563 -11.11 -28.05 -21.39
C LYS A 563 -12.43 -27.41 -21.81
N SER A 564 -13.27 -27.01 -20.85
CA SER A 564 -14.54 -26.33 -21.13
C SER A 564 -14.34 -25.00 -21.87
N ALA A 565 -13.32 -24.22 -21.52
CA ALA A 565 -12.97 -22.99 -22.23
C ALA A 565 -12.51 -23.27 -23.68
N ALA A 566 -11.68 -24.30 -23.88
CA ALA A 566 -11.24 -24.72 -25.21
C ALA A 566 -12.41 -25.20 -26.09
N ASP A 567 -13.36 -25.95 -25.53
CA ASP A 567 -14.55 -26.43 -26.23
C ASP A 567 -15.47 -25.26 -26.64
N LYS A 568 -15.63 -24.25 -25.76
CA LYS A 568 -16.37 -23.02 -26.07
C LYS A 568 -15.71 -22.21 -27.18
N ALA A 569 -14.38 -22.05 -27.14
CA ALA A 569 -13.63 -21.35 -28.18
C ALA A 569 -13.76 -22.04 -29.54
N THR A 570 -13.65 -23.37 -29.56
CA THR A 570 -13.82 -24.19 -30.77
C THR A 570 -15.23 -24.07 -31.35
N SER A 571 -16.24 -24.06 -30.47
CA SER A 571 -17.65 -23.87 -30.87
C SER A 571 -17.89 -22.49 -31.48
N ALA A 572 -17.35 -21.43 -30.86
CA ALA A 572 -17.45 -20.07 -31.38
C ALA A 572 -16.78 -19.91 -32.74
N ALA A 573 -15.58 -20.48 -32.92
CA ALA A 573 -14.90 -20.50 -34.21
C ALA A 573 -15.71 -21.20 -35.31
N SER A 574 -16.34 -22.34 -34.98
CA SER A 574 -17.19 -23.10 -35.91
C SER A 574 -18.45 -22.32 -36.32
N GLN A 575 -19.07 -21.60 -35.38
CA GLN A 575 -20.22 -20.72 -35.66
C GLN A 575 -19.82 -19.55 -36.57
N ALA A 576 -18.67 -18.91 -36.30
CA ALA A 576 -18.15 -17.83 -37.14
C ALA A 576 -17.86 -18.30 -38.58
N ALA A 577 -17.26 -19.48 -38.75
CA ALA A 577 -17.03 -20.07 -40.06
C ALA A 577 -18.33 -20.37 -40.82
N THR A 578 -19.35 -20.86 -40.11
CA THR A 578 -20.69 -21.12 -40.69
C THR A 578 -21.38 -19.82 -41.11
N ALA A 579 -21.29 -18.76 -40.29
CA ALA A 579 -21.83 -17.45 -40.63
C ALA A 579 -21.15 -16.85 -41.87
N ALA A 580 -19.83 -16.97 -41.98
CA ALA A 580 -19.07 -16.52 -43.15
C ALA A 580 -19.44 -17.30 -44.42
N ALA A 581 -19.64 -18.62 -44.32
CA ALA A 581 -20.08 -19.44 -45.44
C ALA A 581 -21.51 -19.07 -45.91
N SER A 582 -22.43 -18.83 -44.97
CA SER A 582 -23.80 -18.39 -45.27
C SER A 582 -23.84 -17.00 -45.91
N ALA A 583 -23.01 -16.06 -45.46
CA ALA A 583 -22.89 -14.74 -46.08
C ALA A 583 -22.40 -14.82 -47.53
N LYS A 584 -21.53 -15.79 -47.83
CA LYS A 584 -21.02 -16.02 -49.19
C LYS A 584 -22.02 -16.73 -50.11
N ALA A 585 -22.93 -17.54 -49.55
CA ALA A 585 -24.00 -18.20 -50.29
C ALA A 585 -25.22 -17.28 -50.56
N ALA A 586 -25.38 -16.21 -49.78
CA ALA A 586 -26.48 -15.27 -49.88
C ALA A 586 -26.32 -14.19 -50.97
N ASP A 587 -25.27 -14.27 -51.80
CA ASP A 587 -25.09 -13.41 -52.98
C ASP A 587 -25.25 -14.18 -54.31
N PRO A 588 -26.49 -14.58 -54.69
CA PRO A 588 -26.71 -15.23 -55.97
C PRO A 588 -26.97 -14.25 -57.14
N TYR A 589 -26.97 -12.93 -56.93
CA TYR A 589 -27.27 -11.97 -58.00
C TYR A 589 -26.50 -10.66 -57.84
N GLY A 590 -25.38 -10.53 -58.57
CA GLY A 590 -24.61 -9.29 -58.56
C GLY A 590 -23.58 -9.11 -59.67
N THR A 591 -23.70 -9.80 -60.81
CA THR A 591 -22.94 -9.47 -62.01
C THR A 591 -23.73 -8.48 -62.87
N LEU A 592 -23.42 -7.18 -62.78
CA LEU A 592 -23.74 -6.18 -63.81
C LEU A 592 -22.55 -5.21 -63.85
N ALA A 593 -21.60 -5.40 -64.77
CA ALA A 593 -21.62 -4.83 -66.12
C ALA A 593 -21.36 -3.31 -66.11
N GLY A 594 -20.08 -2.99 -66.39
CA GLY A 594 -19.53 -1.81 -67.06
C GLY A 594 -20.31 -0.49 -67.11
N GLN A 595 -19.65 0.57 -66.63
CA GLN A 595 -19.71 1.87 -67.30
C GLN A 595 -18.37 2.59 -67.16
N SER A 596 -17.64 2.63 -68.28
CA SER A 596 -16.56 3.56 -68.55
C SER A 596 -17.12 4.97 -68.72
N SER A 597 -16.65 5.95 -67.97
CA SER A 597 -16.77 7.35 -68.34
C SER A 597 -15.39 8.00 -68.35
N SER A 598 -14.98 8.33 -69.57
CA SER A 598 -13.93 9.27 -69.93
C SER A 598 -14.32 10.71 -69.57
N GLY A 599 -13.39 11.47 -68.99
CA GLY A 599 -13.42 12.93 -68.90
C GLY A 599 -12.09 13.42 -68.33
N SER A 600 -11.09 13.71 -69.15
CA SER A 600 -10.83 14.99 -69.84
C SER A 600 -10.37 16.12 -68.90
N ASP A 601 -9.08 16.40 -69.00
CA ASP A 601 -8.32 17.64 -68.78
C ASP A 601 -9.11 18.91 -68.44
N LYS A 602 -8.61 19.64 -67.42
CA LYS A 602 -8.27 21.08 -67.54
C LYS A 602 -7.53 21.59 -66.30
N GLU A 603 -6.22 21.75 -66.48
CA GLU A 603 -5.42 22.96 -66.27
C GLU A 603 -6.17 24.19 -65.69
N LYS A 604 -5.62 24.75 -64.60
CA LYS A 604 -5.48 26.21 -64.40
C LYS A 604 -4.53 26.54 -63.25
N ASP A 605 -3.49 27.29 -63.60
CA ASP A 605 -2.66 28.10 -62.73
C ASP A 605 -3.47 29.19 -62.01
N GLU A 606 -3.19 29.41 -60.72
CA GLU A 606 -2.80 30.69 -60.10
C GLU A 606 -2.21 30.45 -58.69
#